data_AF-A0AAE2U3I7-F1
#
_entry.id   AF-A0AAE2U3I7-F1
#
_cell.length_a   1.000
_cell.length_b   1.000
_cell.length_c   1.000
_cell.angle_alpha   90.00
_cell.angle_beta   90.00
_cell.angle_gamma   90.00
#
_symmetry.space_group_name_H-M   'P 1'
#
loop_
_entity.id
_entity.type
_entity.pdbx_description
1 polymer ?
#
loop_
_entity_poly.entity_id
_entity_poly.type
_entity_poly.pdbx_seq_one_letter_code
_entity_poly.pdbx_strand_id
1 'polypeptide(L)'
;MEFRNLTPFDALCFSALGMDDQEYPVLVLKVGYRLIPIDDQPGQFRAEVLDEDPLALCTADRYYGEEGASSVCEESDLAPFKPRCDVIVAGNAHAPQGQPATQWTAGLRISAPLAPPPSIEVPLPTPLSPGERLTEYQLMEWQAARQEAFKRRADAPRRHYLLDKQLKFTGPRQFRHSLFGGWQLSEPQPATCVPLRWEYASGGSSVVPNPEHAVDANTAPYLLNEVCYSNPLGCGWIDKRQEDLGYQLDKPLRELRAPQIEPIDKPVWRLDRVKHPEDEPDARGMAQLAANYKNQPVGFGVVGRAWAPRLPLAGSYDEDWQRERWPGLPRDFDFAYWNGAPVDQQIEFPPPAFRLELFNLTAPGLTPDGTLCVELPGHRPFVLMRLHNGAMLPLPMLTDTLRIDTEAMTLALTHRISLPNHLGIRVLEARFETDPNAPLIKRAAKEAL
;
A
#
# COMPACT_ATOMS: atom_id res chain seq x y z
N MET A 1 24.72 -22.28 -1.00
CA MET A 1 23.45 -22.50 -1.70
C MET A 1 23.57 -21.93 -3.11
N GLU A 2 23.19 -22.67 -4.15
CA GLU A 2 23.10 -22.16 -5.53
C GLU A 2 21.69 -21.63 -5.79
N PHE A 3 21.55 -20.42 -6.33
CA PHE A 3 20.26 -19.89 -6.79
C PHE A 3 20.11 -20.05 -8.31
N ARG A 4 18.94 -20.48 -8.75
CA ARG A 4 18.57 -20.60 -10.17
C ARG A 4 17.25 -19.90 -10.42
N ASN A 5 17.25 -18.89 -11.26
CA ASN A 5 16.02 -18.33 -11.79
C ASN A 5 15.58 -19.17 -13.01
N LEU A 6 14.48 -19.91 -12.87
CA LEU A 6 13.87 -20.68 -13.97
C LEU A 6 12.56 -20.04 -14.45
N THR A 7 12.39 -18.76 -14.16
CA THR A 7 11.26 -17.94 -14.62
C THR A 7 11.75 -16.96 -15.69
N PRO A 8 10.85 -16.40 -16.51
CA PRO A 8 11.20 -15.30 -17.40
C PRO A 8 11.35 -13.96 -16.66
N PHE A 9 11.01 -13.88 -15.38
CA PHE A 9 10.94 -12.61 -14.65
C PHE A 9 12.23 -12.30 -13.88
N ASP A 10 12.39 -11.04 -13.50
CA ASP A 10 13.54 -10.64 -12.70
C ASP A 10 13.42 -11.16 -11.25
N ALA A 11 14.50 -11.77 -10.77
CA ALA A 11 14.55 -12.45 -9.49
C ALA A 11 15.96 -12.38 -8.89
N LEU A 12 16.04 -12.10 -7.60
CA LEU A 12 17.30 -11.99 -6.88
C LEU A 12 17.24 -12.75 -5.57
N CYS A 13 18.30 -13.49 -5.26
CA CYS A 13 18.52 -14.07 -3.95
C CYS A 13 19.68 -13.34 -3.25
N PHE A 14 19.42 -12.76 -2.08
CA PHE A 14 20.40 -12.04 -1.28
C PHE A 14 20.34 -12.47 0.19
N SER A 15 21.32 -12.06 0.98
CA SER A 15 21.36 -12.32 2.42
C SER A 15 20.90 -11.09 3.18
N ALA A 16 20.07 -11.27 4.20
CA ALA A 16 19.64 -10.19 5.08
C ALA A 16 19.77 -10.60 6.55
N LEU A 17 20.19 -9.65 7.40
CA LEU A 17 20.37 -9.88 8.82
C LEU A 17 19.01 -9.84 9.55
N GLY A 18 18.75 -10.83 10.40
CA GLY A 18 17.65 -10.88 11.33
C GLY A 18 17.97 -10.19 12.66
N MET A 19 16.96 -10.08 13.52
CA MET A 19 17.10 -9.53 14.88
C MET A 19 17.90 -10.42 15.83
N ASP A 20 18.03 -11.70 15.47
CA ASP A 20 18.82 -12.73 16.13
C ASP A 20 20.29 -12.75 15.66
N ASP A 21 20.70 -11.72 14.92
CA ASP A 21 22.03 -11.57 14.30
C ASP A 21 22.39 -12.73 13.35
N GLN A 22 21.38 -13.46 12.86
CA GLN A 22 21.55 -14.49 11.84
C GLN A 22 21.23 -13.95 10.45
N GLU A 23 21.99 -14.40 9.47
CA GLU A 23 21.71 -14.13 8.07
C GLU A 23 20.61 -15.06 7.53
N TYR A 24 19.66 -14.51 6.79
CA TYR A 24 18.57 -15.23 6.13
C TYR A 24 18.68 -15.06 4.61
N PRO A 25 18.71 -16.15 3.84
CA PRO A 25 18.50 -16.07 2.40
C PRO A 25 17.10 -15.53 2.10
N VAL A 26 17.04 -14.39 1.43
CA VAL A 26 15.82 -13.76 0.94
C VAL A 26 15.79 -13.93 -0.56
N LEU A 27 14.70 -14.50 -1.08
CA LEU A 27 14.41 -14.48 -2.50
C LEU A 27 13.29 -13.49 -2.77
N VAL A 28 13.52 -12.63 -3.76
CA VAL A 28 12.52 -11.74 -4.34
C VAL A 28 12.34 -12.03 -5.82
N LEU A 29 11.09 -11.99 -6.28
CA LEU A 29 10.67 -12.21 -7.67
C LEU A 29 9.61 -11.16 -8.02
N LYS A 30 9.76 -10.46 -9.14
CA LYS A 30 8.79 -9.44 -9.57
C LYS A 30 8.04 -9.87 -10.81
N VAL A 31 6.72 -9.99 -10.72
CA VAL A 31 5.85 -10.37 -11.83
C VAL A 31 5.02 -9.18 -12.26
N GLY A 32 5.13 -8.79 -13.52
CA GLY A 32 4.34 -7.73 -14.11
C GLY A 32 3.11 -8.25 -14.86
N TYR A 33 2.03 -7.48 -14.83
CA TYR A 33 0.84 -7.67 -15.65
C TYR A 33 0.49 -6.39 -16.38
N ARG A 34 0.09 -6.50 -17.64
CA ARG A 34 -0.60 -5.44 -18.38
C ARG A 34 -2.10 -5.58 -18.19
N LEU A 35 -2.76 -4.47 -17.86
CA LEU A 35 -4.21 -4.42 -17.70
C LEU A 35 -4.83 -3.99 -19.03
N ILE A 36 -5.54 -4.89 -19.69
CA ILE A 36 -6.06 -4.68 -21.04
C ILE A 36 -7.59 -4.69 -21.01
N PRO A 37 -8.27 -3.67 -21.56
CA PRO A 37 -9.72 -3.69 -21.70
C PRO A 37 -10.22 -4.94 -22.41
N ILE A 38 -11.39 -5.43 -22.00
CA ILE A 38 -12.10 -6.49 -22.69
C ILE A 38 -13.11 -5.84 -23.64
N ASP A 39 -13.02 -6.18 -24.92
CA ASP A 39 -13.94 -5.67 -25.95
C ASP A 39 -15.39 -5.96 -25.57
N ASP A 40 -16.26 -4.99 -25.83
CA ASP A 40 -17.70 -5.03 -25.52
C ASP A 40 -18.06 -5.20 -24.03
N GLN A 41 -17.11 -5.03 -23.10
CA GLN A 41 -17.36 -5.08 -21.65
C GLN A 41 -16.75 -3.86 -20.94
N PRO A 42 -17.43 -2.69 -20.97
CA PRO A 42 -16.96 -1.47 -20.33
C PRO A 42 -16.56 -1.69 -18.86
N GLY A 43 -15.39 -1.19 -18.49
CA GLY A 43 -14.84 -1.32 -17.14
C GLY A 43 -14.30 -2.70 -16.79
N GLN A 44 -14.43 -3.72 -17.66
CA GLN A 44 -13.82 -5.04 -17.45
C GLN A 44 -12.46 -5.12 -18.15
N PHE A 45 -11.48 -5.66 -17.42
CA PHE A 45 -10.11 -5.79 -17.88
C PHE A 45 -9.61 -7.21 -17.64
N ARG A 46 -8.69 -7.65 -18.49
CA ARG A 46 -7.88 -8.85 -18.26
C ARG A 46 -6.47 -8.45 -17.84
N ALA A 47 -5.87 -9.25 -16.98
CA ALA A 47 -4.46 -9.14 -16.63
C ALA A 47 -3.64 -10.11 -17.49
N GLU A 48 -2.84 -9.57 -18.40
CA GLU A 48 -1.92 -10.33 -19.25
C GLU A 48 -0.52 -10.27 -18.65
N VAL A 49 0.11 -11.42 -18.40
CA VAL A 49 1.42 -11.48 -17.76
C VAL A 49 2.50 -10.94 -18.70
N LEU A 50 3.48 -10.22 -18.16
CA LEU A 50 4.61 -9.66 -18.91
C LEU A 50 5.81 -10.61 -18.83
N ASP A 51 5.83 -11.66 -19.66
CA ASP A 51 6.88 -12.68 -19.71
C ASP A 51 7.88 -12.52 -20.87
N GLU A 52 7.53 -11.77 -21.93
CA GLU A 52 8.46 -11.41 -23.01
C GLU A 52 9.35 -10.20 -22.66
N ASP A 53 8.77 -9.17 -22.04
CA ASP A 53 9.45 -7.96 -21.56
C ASP A 53 9.14 -7.74 -20.07
N PRO A 54 9.79 -8.52 -19.18
CA PRO A 54 9.48 -8.54 -17.76
C PRO A 54 9.89 -7.24 -17.07
N LEU A 55 9.13 -6.86 -16.03
CA LEU A 55 9.51 -5.74 -15.17
C LEU A 55 10.76 -6.10 -14.35
N ALA A 56 11.71 -5.17 -14.31
CA ALA A 56 12.92 -5.31 -13.49
C ALA A 56 12.64 -5.06 -12.00
N LEU A 57 13.41 -5.73 -11.14
CA LEU A 57 13.46 -5.42 -9.71
C LEU A 57 13.93 -3.99 -9.51
N CYS A 58 13.22 -3.25 -8.68
CA CYS A 58 13.62 -1.94 -8.23
C CYS A 58 14.73 -2.12 -7.19
N THR A 59 15.98 -1.77 -7.48
CA THR A 59 17.10 -1.99 -6.55
C THR A 59 17.39 -0.78 -5.67
N ALA A 60 16.89 0.40 -6.04
CA ALA A 60 17.00 1.64 -5.29
C ALA A 60 15.70 2.45 -5.40
N ASP A 61 15.38 3.23 -4.36
CA ASP A 61 14.17 4.04 -4.32
C ASP A 61 14.15 5.04 -5.49
N ARG A 62 12.98 5.17 -6.13
CA ARG A 62 12.74 6.09 -7.25
C ARG A 62 11.75 7.16 -6.85
N TYR A 63 12.04 8.39 -7.23
CA TYR A 63 11.25 9.57 -6.90
C TYR A 63 10.59 10.18 -8.14
N TYR A 64 9.49 10.90 -7.96
CA TYR A 64 8.87 11.66 -9.06
C TYR A 64 9.71 12.86 -9.51
N GLY A 65 10.57 13.37 -8.63
CA GLY A 65 11.49 14.47 -8.88
C GLY A 65 12.75 14.29 -8.04
N GLU A 66 13.18 15.34 -7.36
CA GLU A 66 14.36 15.31 -6.49
C GLU A 66 14.12 14.48 -5.22
N GLU A 67 15.14 13.71 -4.81
CA GLU A 67 15.15 12.95 -3.57
C GLU A 67 15.01 13.88 -2.36
N GLY A 68 14.18 13.50 -1.40
CA GLY A 68 13.89 14.32 -0.20
C GLY A 68 12.95 15.52 -0.45
N ALA A 69 12.77 15.95 -1.71
CA ALA A 69 11.89 17.06 -2.10
C ALA A 69 10.64 16.63 -2.90
N SER A 70 10.51 15.34 -3.23
CA SER A 70 9.36 14.81 -3.96
C SER A 70 8.92 13.43 -3.46
N SER A 71 7.68 13.06 -3.79
CA SER A 71 7.12 11.75 -3.42
C SER A 71 7.95 10.59 -4.01
N VAL A 72 8.09 9.52 -3.23
CA VAL A 72 8.61 8.24 -3.69
C VAL A 72 7.57 7.60 -4.63
N CYS A 73 8.01 7.25 -5.84
CA CYS A 73 7.22 6.58 -6.86
C CYS A 73 7.27 5.05 -6.73
N GLU A 74 8.42 4.52 -6.31
CA GLU A 74 8.67 3.09 -6.15
C GLU A 74 9.83 2.90 -5.15
N GLU A 75 9.66 2.07 -4.12
CA GLU A 75 10.76 1.69 -3.23
C GLU A 75 11.52 0.49 -3.77
N SER A 76 12.73 0.31 -3.26
CA SER A 76 13.52 -0.90 -3.48
C SER A 76 12.75 -2.17 -3.10
N ASP A 77 12.76 -3.15 -4.00
CA ASP A 77 12.26 -4.50 -3.81
C ASP A 77 13.19 -5.34 -2.91
N LEU A 78 14.28 -4.77 -2.37
CA LEU A 78 15.29 -5.48 -1.59
C LEU A 78 15.06 -5.39 -0.06
N ALA A 79 13.81 -5.23 0.36
CA ALA A 79 13.44 -5.37 1.77
C ALA A 79 13.71 -6.81 2.26
N PRO A 80 14.30 -7.00 3.46
CA PRO A 80 14.49 -8.33 4.05
C PRO A 80 13.19 -9.10 4.23
N PHE A 81 12.20 -8.44 4.84
CA PHE A 81 10.93 -9.03 5.23
C PHE A 81 9.89 -7.92 5.39
N LYS A 82 8.65 -8.19 4.95
CA LYS A 82 7.49 -7.34 5.20
C LYS A 82 6.41 -8.15 5.92
N PRO A 83 5.92 -7.72 7.11
CA PRO A 83 4.86 -8.43 7.82
C PRO A 83 3.48 -8.37 7.15
N ARG A 84 3.26 -7.40 6.26
CA ARG A 84 1.99 -7.19 5.54
C ARG A 84 2.25 -6.95 4.06
N CYS A 85 1.21 -7.05 3.26
CA CYS A 85 1.28 -6.69 1.86
C CYS A 85 0.96 -5.20 1.65
N ASP A 86 1.89 -4.46 1.04
CA ASP A 86 1.69 -3.07 0.63
C ASP A 86 0.82 -2.98 -0.62
N VAL A 87 -0.15 -2.07 -0.63
CA VAL A 87 -0.91 -1.72 -1.84
C VAL A 87 -0.64 -0.26 -2.19
N ILE A 88 0.11 -0.04 -3.26
CA ILE A 88 0.57 1.28 -3.72
C ILE A 88 -0.09 1.60 -5.06
N VAL A 89 -0.59 2.83 -5.21
CA VAL A 89 -1.10 3.32 -6.49
C VAL A 89 -0.30 4.52 -6.96
N ALA A 90 0.20 4.45 -8.18
CA ALA A 90 0.85 5.53 -8.90
C ALA A 90 -0.07 5.99 -10.05
N GLY A 91 -0.28 7.30 -10.16
CA GLY A 91 -1.11 7.91 -11.21
C GLY A 91 -1.91 9.10 -10.72
N ASN A 92 -3.13 9.28 -11.23
CA ASN A 92 -4.00 10.41 -10.92
C ASN A 92 -5.41 9.94 -10.51
N ALA A 93 -6.05 10.71 -9.63
CA ALA A 93 -7.50 10.65 -9.46
C ALA A 93 -8.15 11.57 -10.49
N HIS A 94 -9.13 11.08 -11.24
CA HIS A 94 -9.80 11.79 -12.31
C HIS A 94 -11.20 12.24 -11.89
N ALA A 95 -11.58 13.45 -12.28
CA ALA A 95 -12.95 13.91 -12.14
C ALA A 95 -13.90 13.03 -13.00
N PRO A 96 -15.13 12.76 -12.53
CA PRO A 96 -16.08 11.89 -13.23
C PRO A 96 -16.30 12.32 -14.69
N GLN A 97 -16.33 11.34 -15.60
CA GLN A 97 -16.51 11.56 -17.04
C GLN A 97 -15.47 12.50 -17.68
N GLY A 98 -14.37 12.79 -16.99
CA GLY A 98 -13.35 13.75 -17.43
C GLY A 98 -13.81 15.22 -17.45
N GLN A 99 -14.98 15.52 -16.86
CA GLN A 99 -15.47 16.89 -16.79
C GLN A 99 -14.84 17.63 -15.60
N PRO A 100 -14.42 18.90 -15.76
CA PRO A 100 -13.90 19.68 -14.65
C PRO A 100 -14.88 19.74 -13.48
N ALA A 101 -14.46 19.25 -12.31
CA ALA A 101 -15.24 19.25 -11.09
C ALA A 101 -14.44 19.91 -9.96
N THR A 102 -15.13 20.51 -8.99
CA THR A 102 -14.48 21.12 -7.82
C THR A 102 -14.13 20.10 -6.75
N GLN A 103 -14.84 18.96 -6.72
CA GLN A 103 -14.61 17.83 -5.82
C GLN A 103 -15.17 16.53 -6.38
N TRP A 104 -14.56 15.39 -6.04
CA TRP A 104 -15.02 14.05 -6.38
C TRP A 104 -14.43 12.99 -5.43
N THR A 105 -14.85 11.75 -5.57
CA THR A 105 -14.30 10.60 -4.84
C THR A 105 -13.55 9.69 -5.79
N ALA A 106 -12.41 9.14 -5.35
CA ALA A 106 -11.69 8.10 -6.06
C ALA A 106 -11.07 7.11 -5.07
N GLY A 107 -10.79 5.89 -5.53
CA GLY A 107 -10.33 4.84 -4.64
C GLY A 107 -10.11 3.50 -5.33
N LEU A 108 -9.78 2.50 -4.51
CA LEU A 108 -9.63 1.13 -4.95
C LEU A 108 -10.28 0.15 -3.98
N ARG A 109 -10.56 -1.05 -4.49
CA ARG A 109 -10.96 -2.19 -3.69
C ARG A 109 -10.20 -3.43 -4.14
N ILE A 110 -9.79 -4.22 -3.16
CA ILE A 110 -9.20 -5.54 -3.39
C ILE A 110 -10.07 -6.56 -2.68
N SER A 111 -10.46 -7.60 -3.40
CA SER A 111 -11.28 -8.68 -2.85
C SER A 111 -10.76 -10.05 -3.24
N ALA A 112 -10.93 -11.01 -2.34
CA ALA A 112 -10.53 -12.38 -2.59
C ALA A 112 -11.76 -13.30 -2.69
N PRO A 113 -11.73 -14.32 -3.57
CA PRO A 113 -12.79 -15.29 -3.67
C PRO A 113 -12.95 -16.05 -2.35
N LEU A 114 -14.19 -16.23 -1.90
CA LEU A 114 -14.53 -17.13 -0.80
C LEU A 114 -14.93 -18.48 -1.37
N ALA A 115 -14.53 -19.55 -0.69
CA ALA A 115 -15.11 -20.86 -0.96
C ALA A 115 -16.64 -20.76 -0.78
N PRO A 116 -17.44 -21.27 -1.74
CA PRO A 116 -18.89 -21.24 -1.58
C PRO A 116 -19.26 -21.97 -0.28
N PRO A 117 -20.18 -21.44 0.52
CA PRO A 117 -20.54 -22.08 1.77
C PRO A 117 -21.03 -23.51 1.48
N PRO A 118 -20.69 -24.46 2.37
CA PRO A 118 -21.10 -25.85 2.20
C PRO A 118 -22.63 -25.92 2.07
N SER A 119 -23.10 -26.89 1.29
CA SER A 119 -24.54 -27.14 1.21
C SER A 119 -25.05 -27.52 2.59
N ILE A 120 -26.02 -26.78 3.11
CA ILE A 120 -26.70 -27.17 4.35
C ILE A 120 -27.76 -28.19 3.96
N GLU A 121 -27.49 -29.47 4.25
CA GLU A 121 -28.51 -30.50 4.19
C GLU A 121 -29.46 -30.32 5.38
N VAL A 122 -30.74 -30.02 5.10
CA VAL A 122 -31.78 -29.99 6.13
C VAL A 122 -32.39 -31.39 6.18
N PRO A 123 -32.07 -32.20 7.21
CA PRO A 123 -32.56 -33.57 7.29
C PRO A 123 -34.08 -33.58 7.42
N LEU A 124 -34.72 -34.64 6.91
CA LEU A 124 -36.14 -34.85 7.10
C LEU A 124 -36.42 -35.00 8.62
N PRO A 125 -37.44 -34.32 9.19
CA PRO A 125 -37.75 -34.45 10.61
C PRO A 125 -38.14 -35.88 10.98
N THR A 126 -37.92 -36.24 12.25
CA THR A 126 -38.34 -37.53 12.80
C THR A 126 -39.80 -37.45 13.24
N PRO A 127 -40.65 -38.44 12.92
CA PRO A 127 -42.00 -38.55 13.48
C PRO A 127 -41.98 -38.62 15.02
N LEU A 128 -43.03 -38.11 15.67
CA LEU A 128 -43.11 -38.07 17.14
C LEU A 128 -43.18 -39.47 17.76
N SER A 129 -43.78 -40.43 17.05
CA SER A 129 -43.84 -41.84 17.45
C SER A 129 -43.24 -42.75 16.36
N PRO A 130 -42.56 -43.85 16.73
CA PRO A 130 -42.07 -44.82 15.77
C PRO A 130 -43.21 -45.40 14.91
N GLY A 131 -43.10 -45.26 13.58
CA GLY A 131 -44.07 -45.80 12.61
C GLY A 131 -45.16 -44.83 12.16
N GLU A 132 -45.23 -43.62 12.72
CA GLU A 132 -46.15 -42.58 12.25
C GLU A 132 -45.60 -41.82 11.03
N ARG A 133 -46.50 -41.27 10.22
CA ARG A 133 -46.14 -40.35 9.12
C ARG A 133 -45.91 -38.94 9.66
N LEU A 134 -45.07 -38.18 8.99
CA LEU A 134 -44.92 -36.76 9.27
C LEU A 134 -46.23 -36.01 9.01
N THR A 135 -46.55 -35.07 9.91
CA THR A 135 -47.69 -34.19 9.72
C THR A 135 -47.43 -33.21 8.58
N GLU A 136 -48.49 -32.65 7.99
CA GLU A 136 -48.37 -31.59 6.98
C GLU A 136 -47.57 -30.40 7.51
N TYR A 137 -47.74 -30.07 8.80
CA TYR A 137 -46.99 -29.01 9.45
C TYR A 137 -45.48 -29.31 9.50
N GLN A 138 -45.09 -30.51 9.91
CA GLN A 138 -43.68 -30.93 9.92
C GLN A 138 -43.06 -30.92 8.52
N LEU A 139 -43.82 -31.31 7.49
CA LEU A 139 -43.39 -31.24 6.10
C LEU A 139 -43.26 -29.80 5.59
N MET A 140 -44.20 -28.91 5.94
CA MET A 140 -44.15 -27.49 5.61
C MET A 140 -42.96 -26.79 6.26
N GLU A 141 -42.71 -27.02 7.55
CA GLU A 141 -41.55 -26.48 8.26
C GLU A 141 -40.23 -26.97 7.66
N TRP A 142 -40.14 -28.26 7.33
CA TRP A 142 -38.97 -28.81 6.67
C TRP A 142 -38.74 -28.20 5.28
N GLN A 143 -39.79 -28.01 4.48
CA GLN A 143 -39.70 -27.36 3.17
C GLN A 143 -39.29 -25.89 3.31
N ALA A 144 -39.86 -25.15 4.28
CA ALA A 144 -39.50 -23.77 4.57
C ALA A 144 -38.01 -23.66 4.98
N ALA A 145 -37.55 -24.53 5.88
CA ALA A 145 -36.16 -24.60 6.30
C ALA A 145 -35.19 -24.91 5.14
N ARG A 146 -35.57 -25.80 4.21
CA ARG A 146 -34.78 -26.07 2.98
C ARG A 146 -34.70 -24.85 2.06
N GLN A 147 -35.82 -24.16 1.84
CA GLN A 147 -35.85 -22.94 1.03
C GLN A 147 -35.01 -21.82 1.65
N GLU A 148 -35.09 -21.66 2.97
CA GLU A 148 -34.30 -20.69 3.70
C GLU A 148 -32.79 -21.01 3.63
N ALA A 149 -32.41 -22.28 3.80
CA ALA A 149 -31.03 -22.72 3.64
C ALA A 149 -30.50 -22.46 2.21
N PHE A 150 -31.32 -22.69 1.19
CA PHE A 150 -30.98 -22.35 -0.19
C PHE A 150 -30.80 -20.84 -0.40
N LYS A 151 -31.72 -20.01 0.12
CA LYS A 151 -31.63 -18.55 0.03
C LYS A 151 -30.39 -18.01 0.74
N ARG A 152 -30.13 -18.43 1.99
CA ARG A 152 -28.91 -18.03 2.72
C ARG A 152 -27.64 -18.39 1.96
N ARG A 153 -27.59 -19.55 1.30
CA ARG A 153 -26.44 -19.97 0.48
C ARG A 153 -26.32 -19.14 -0.80
N ALA A 154 -27.43 -18.78 -1.44
CA ALA A 154 -27.45 -17.94 -2.63
C ALA A 154 -27.02 -16.50 -2.33
N ASP A 155 -27.45 -15.96 -1.19
CA ASP A 155 -27.18 -14.59 -0.73
C ASP A 155 -25.82 -14.47 0.00
N ALA A 156 -25.16 -15.61 0.28
CA ALA A 156 -23.88 -15.61 0.97
C ALA A 156 -22.81 -14.86 0.15
N PRO A 157 -21.95 -14.06 0.82
CA PRO A 157 -20.89 -13.35 0.15
C PRO A 157 -19.96 -14.35 -0.54
N ARG A 158 -19.74 -14.14 -1.84
CA ARG A 158 -18.80 -14.95 -2.64
C ARG A 158 -17.37 -14.42 -2.58
N ARG A 159 -17.18 -13.27 -1.95
CA ARG A 159 -15.89 -12.58 -1.80
C ARG A 159 -15.82 -11.92 -0.44
N HIS A 160 -14.62 -11.77 0.08
CA HIS A 160 -14.33 -10.89 1.21
C HIS A 160 -13.41 -9.77 0.75
N TYR A 161 -13.56 -8.58 1.34
CA TYR A 161 -12.72 -7.44 1.04
C TYR A 161 -11.43 -7.51 1.85
N LEU A 162 -10.30 -7.41 1.16
CA LEU A 162 -8.98 -7.21 1.76
C LEU A 162 -8.69 -5.72 1.94
N LEU A 163 -9.22 -4.88 1.03
CA LEU A 163 -9.12 -3.42 1.06
C LEU A 163 -10.35 -2.80 0.40
N ASP A 164 -10.88 -1.74 1.00
CA ASP A 164 -11.82 -0.81 0.35
C ASP A 164 -11.45 0.59 0.84
N LYS A 165 -10.73 1.34 0.00
CA LYS A 165 -10.23 2.67 0.34
C LYS A 165 -10.71 3.67 -0.68
N GLN A 166 -11.38 4.70 -0.19
CA GLN A 166 -11.85 5.82 -0.98
C GLN A 166 -11.46 7.12 -0.29
N LEU A 167 -10.96 8.08 -1.07
CA LEU A 167 -10.57 9.40 -0.61
C LEU A 167 -11.36 10.45 -1.38
N LYS A 168 -11.52 11.62 -0.75
CA LYS A 168 -12.07 12.80 -1.38
C LYS A 168 -10.95 13.59 -2.05
N PHE A 169 -11.20 14.01 -3.27
CA PHE A 169 -10.33 14.87 -4.04
C PHE A 169 -11.01 16.21 -4.29
N THR A 170 -10.22 17.29 -4.28
CA THR A 170 -10.69 18.63 -4.64
C THR A 170 -9.75 19.25 -5.66
N GLY A 171 -10.25 20.15 -6.49
CA GLY A 171 -9.35 20.98 -7.29
C GLY A 171 -8.59 22.02 -6.45
N PRO A 172 -7.73 22.84 -7.09
CA PRO A 172 -6.80 23.71 -6.39
C PRO A 172 -7.50 24.71 -5.46
N ARG A 173 -6.96 24.86 -4.25
CA ARG A 173 -7.40 25.84 -3.25
C ARG A 173 -6.26 26.24 -2.32
N GLN A 174 -6.48 27.33 -1.59
CA GLN A 174 -5.44 28.01 -0.82
C GLN A 174 -5.98 28.49 0.53
N PHE A 175 -5.12 28.46 1.54
CA PHE A 175 -5.30 29.26 2.73
C PHE A 175 -4.80 30.68 2.45
N ARG A 176 -5.62 31.69 2.73
CA ARG A 176 -5.28 33.10 2.59
C ARG A 176 -5.42 33.80 3.93
N HIS A 177 -4.38 34.52 4.34
CA HIS A 177 -4.39 35.28 5.57
C HIS A 177 -5.04 36.65 5.35
N SER A 178 -6.20 36.88 5.96
CA SER A 178 -6.91 38.16 5.95
C SER A 178 -6.54 39.02 7.16
N LEU A 179 -6.54 40.35 7.00
CA LEU A 179 -6.14 41.30 8.07
C LEU A 179 -7.03 41.23 9.32
N PHE A 180 -8.31 40.89 9.17
CA PHE A 180 -9.30 40.87 10.28
C PHE A 180 -9.91 39.49 10.56
N GLY A 181 -9.63 38.48 9.74
CA GLY A 181 -10.26 37.15 9.81
C GLY A 181 -9.29 35.97 9.90
N GLY A 182 -7.98 36.24 10.01
CA GLY A 182 -6.94 35.21 10.02
C GLY A 182 -6.92 34.38 8.74
N TRP A 183 -6.47 33.13 8.84
CA TRP A 183 -6.41 32.17 7.73
C TRP A 183 -7.80 31.69 7.32
N GLN A 184 -8.16 31.90 6.06
CA GLN A 184 -9.40 31.46 5.44
C GLN A 184 -9.11 30.55 4.25
N LEU A 185 -9.88 29.49 4.08
CA LEU A 185 -9.77 28.58 2.95
C LEU A 185 -10.56 29.14 1.76
N SER A 186 -9.94 29.17 0.57
CA SER A 186 -10.64 29.53 -0.67
C SER A 186 -11.54 28.40 -1.15
N GLU A 187 -12.56 28.75 -1.92
CA GLU A 187 -13.33 27.75 -2.67
C GLU A 187 -12.42 26.95 -3.63
N PRO A 188 -12.66 25.63 -3.81
CA PRO A 188 -11.93 24.81 -4.76
C PRO A 188 -12.22 25.23 -6.20
N GLN A 189 -11.16 25.38 -6.99
CA GLN A 189 -11.26 25.60 -8.43
C GLN A 189 -11.62 24.30 -9.15
N PRO A 190 -12.31 24.34 -10.30
CA PRO A 190 -12.54 23.13 -11.11
C PRO A 190 -11.23 22.50 -11.58
N ALA A 191 -11.13 21.18 -11.48
CA ALA A 191 -10.01 20.40 -11.98
C ALA A 191 -10.51 19.10 -12.63
N THR A 192 -9.72 18.57 -13.55
CA THR A 192 -10.02 17.29 -14.23
C THR A 192 -9.27 16.12 -13.60
N CYS A 193 -8.19 16.37 -12.87
CA CYS A 193 -7.45 15.36 -12.14
C CYS A 193 -6.59 15.94 -11.01
N VAL A 194 -6.19 15.08 -10.07
CA VAL A 194 -5.23 15.35 -8.99
C VAL A 194 -4.22 14.20 -8.94
N PRO A 195 -2.90 14.47 -8.99
CA PRO A 195 -1.90 13.41 -8.86
C PRO A 195 -1.94 12.75 -7.48
N LEU A 196 -1.75 11.43 -7.44
CA LEU A 196 -1.75 10.61 -6.20
C LEU A 196 -0.41 10.74 -5.45
N ARG A 197 -0.05 11.97 -5.09
CA ARG A 197 1.25 12.38 -4.57
C ARG A 197 1.10 13.09 -3.23
N TRP A 198 2.03 12.88 -2.31
CA TRP A 198 1.98 13.42 -0.94
C TRP A 198 2.08 14.94 -0.87
N GLU A 199 2.63 15.58 -1.92
CA GLU A 199 2.65 17.03 -2.10
C GLU A 199 1.25 17.66 -2.11
N TYR A 200 0.22 16.86 -2.43
CA TYR A 200 -1.17 17.29 -2.48
C TYR A 200 -1.98 16.87 -1.24
N ALA A 201 -1.36 16.19 -0.28
CA ALA A 201 -1.97 15.81 0.99
C ALA A 201 -1.64 16.82 2.11
N SER A 202 -2.27 16.65 3.28
CA SER A 202 -1.98 17.45 4.48
C SER A 202 -0.52 17.30 4.89
N GLY A 203 0.14 18.40 5.25
CA GLY A 203 1.54 18.40 5.69
C GLY A 203 2.29 19.66 5.24
N GLY A 204 3.57 19.52 4.97
CA GLY A 204 4.43 20.57 4.43
C GLY A 204 5.56 20.98 5.36
N SER A 205 6.15 22.14 5.10
CA SER A 205 7.29 22.68 5.82
C SER A 205 7.14 24.17 6.09
N SER A 206 7.87 24.67 7.07
CA SER A 206 8.00 26.08 7.43
C SER A 206 9.47 26.46 7.37
N VAL A 207 9.81 27.25 6.35
CA VAL A 207 11.18 27.67 6.09
C VAL A 207 11.24 29.19 6.05
N VAL A 208 12.11 29.77 6.87
CA VAL A 208 12.45 31.19 6.89
C VAL A 208 13.96 31.33 6.64
N PRO A 209 14.38 31.77 5.44
CA PRO A 209 15.79 32.03 5.16
C PRO A 209 16.35 33.12 6.07
N ASN A 210 17.62 32.98 6.48
CA ASN A 210 18.31 34.01 7.25
C ASN A 210 18.84 35.11 6.31
N PRO A 211 18.37 36.37 6.42
CA PRO A 211 18.89 37.46 5.58
C PRO A 211 20.38 37.72 5.78
N GLU A 212 20.90 37.45 6.99
CA GLU A 212 22.34 37.63 7.29
C GLU A 212 23.21 36.65 6.52
N HIS A 213 22.70 35.46 6.20
CA HIS A 213 23.44 34.45 5.44
C HIS A 213 23.76 34.87 4.01
N ALA A 214 22.95 35.77 3.43
CA ALA A 214 23.24 36.35 2.13
C ALA A 214 24.44 37.31 2.16
N VAL A 215 24.82 37.79 3.36
CA VAL A 215 25.93 38.73 3.58
C VAL A 215 27.15 38.02 4.18
N ASP A 216 26.94 37.06 5.08
CA ASP A 216 27.98 36.25 5.73
C ASP A 216 27.61 34.77 5.69
N ALA A 217 28.31 34.01 4.84
CA ALA A 217 28.13 32.58 4.67
C ALA A 217 28.45 31.75 5.94
N ASN A 218 29.06 32.34 6.97
CA ASN A 218 29.32 31.67 8.25
C ASN A 218 28.11 31.68 9.20
N THR A 219 27.07 32.47 8.91
CA THR A 219 25.82 32.44 9.67
C THR A 219 24.95 31.27 9.25
N ALA A 220 23.99 30.85 10.09
CA ALA A 220 23.08 29.77 9.74
C ALA A 220 22.21 30.16 8.52
N PRO A 221 21.99 29.27 7.54
CA PRO A 221 21.25 29.59 6.31
C PRO A 221 19.76 29.87 6.55
N TYR A 222 19.19 29.37 7.64
CA TYR A 222 17.77 29.49 7.97
C TYR A 222 17.58 29.96 9.41
N LEU A 223 16.61 30.84 9.63
CA LEU A 223 16.09 31.17 10.96
C LEU A 223 15.05 30.15 11.44
N LEU A 224 14.41 29.46 10.49
CA LEU A 224 13.51 28.35 10.72
C LEU A 224 13.62 27.38 9.54
N ASN A 225 13.78 26.11 9.82
CA ASN A 225 13.72 25.03 8.84
C ASN A 225 13.03 23.83 9.50
N GLU A 226 11.71 23.88 9.57
CA GLU A 226 10.89 22.94 10.31
C GLU A 226 9.93 22.21 9.36
N VAL A 227 9.60 20.97 9.67
CA VAL A 227 8.74 20.14 8.81
C VAL A 227 7.58 19.50 9.58
N CYS A 228 6.47 19.26 8.89
CA CYS A 228 5.42 18.39 9.38
C CYS A 228 5.95 16.95 9.43
N TYR A 229 6.11 16.38 10.64
CA TYR A 229 6.76 15.08 10.79
C TYR A 229 6.02 13.92 10.11
N SER A 230 4.70 14.01 9.90
CA SER A 230 3.93 12.95 9.23
C SER A 230 3.97 13.04 7.70
N ASN A 231 4.17 14.23 7.14
CA ASN A 231 4.32 14.44 5.70
C ASN A 231 5.01 15.79 5.43
N PRO A 232 6.36 15.83 5.35
CA PRO A 232 7.12 17.04 5.08
C PRO A 232 6.84 17.66 3.70
N LEU A 233 6.35 16.86 2.74
CA LEU A 233 6.17 17.28 1.34
C LEU A 233 4.83 17.99 1.09
N GLY A 234 3.85 17.76 1.96
CA GLY A 234 2.47 18.19 1.77
C GLY A 234 2.24 19.70 1.85
N CYS A 235 1.00 20.06 2.15
CA CYS A 235 0.62 21.45 2.35
C CYS A 235 -0.47 21.61 3.42
N GLY A 236 -0.73 22.84 3.84
CA GLY A 236 -1.73 23.11 4.89
C GLY A 236 -1.24 22.88 6.33
N TRP A 237 0.07 22.87 6.56
CA TRP A 237 0.69 22.86 7.88
C TRP A 237 1.75 23.97 7.97
N ILE A 238 1.84 24.66 9.11
CA ILE A 238 2.94 25.55 9.46
C ILE A 238 3.35 25.43 10.94
N ASP A 239 4.62 25.70 11.22
CA ASP A 239 5.08 26.00 12.58
C ASP A 239 4.74 27.46 12.92
N LYS A 240 4.27 27.72 14.14
CA LYS A 240 3.89 29.08 14.60
C LYS A 240 5.03 30.09 14.47
N ARG A 241 6.29 29.67 14.65
CA ARG A 241 7.47 30.53 14.52
C ARG A 241 7.58 31.15 13.12
N GLN A 242 7.05 30.50 12.08
CA GLN A 242 7.00 31.05 10.71
C GLN A 242 6.27 32.39 10.67
N GLU A 243 5.15 32.50 11.38
CA GLU A 243 4.35 33.72 11.41
C GLU A 243 5.11 34.81 12.17
N ASP A 244 5.64 34.48 13.35
CA ASP A 244 6.36 35.43 14.21
C ASP A 244 7.58 36.02 13.49
N LEU A 245 8.42 35.16 12.89
CA LEU A 245 9.60 35.57 12.12
C LEU A 245 9.20 36.36 10.85
N GLY A 246 8.13 35.96 10.17
CA GLY A 246 7.62 36.66 9.00
C GLY A 246 7.24 38.11 9.31
N TYR A 247 6.60 38.37 10.45
CA TYR A 247 6.31 39.75 10.88
C TYR A 247 7.55 40.53 11.29
N GLN A 248 8.51 39.89 11.99
CA GLN A 248 9.76 40.53 12.40
C GLN A 248 10.61 40.98 11.20
N LEU A 249 10.58 40.21 10.11
CA LEU A 249 11.33 40.48 8.88
C LEU A 249 10.56 41.34 7.85
N ASP A 250 9.37 41.84 8.19
CA ASP A 250 8.44 42.52 7.28
C ASP A 250 8.14 41.71 5.99
N LYS A 251 8.08 40.38 6.13
CA LYS A 251 7.75 39.41 5.08
C LYS A 251 6.75 38.36 5.58
N PRO A 252 5.54 38.76 6.03
CA PRO A 252 4.57 37.82 6.57
C PRO A 252 4.06 36.84 5.49
N LEU A 253 3.90 35.57 5.86
CA LEU A 253 3.27 34.57 5.00
C LEU A 253 1.79 34.94 4.81
N ARG A 254 1.37 35.16 3.56
CA ARG A 254 -0.01 35.57 3.22
C ARG A 254 -0.86 34.48 2.59
N GLU A 255 -0.21 33.49 1.97
CA GLU A 255 -0.86 32.47 1.18
C GLU A 255 -0.12 31.14 1.34
N LEU A 256 -0.88 30.05 1.43
CA LEU A 256 -0.36 28.69 1.44
C LEU A 256 -1.31 27.79 0.63
N ARG A 257 -0.76 26.83 -0.10
CA ARG A 257 -1.60 25.79 -0.73
C ARG A 257 -2.35 25.00 0.33
N ALA A 258 -3.59 24.64 0.02
CA ALA A 258 -4.37 23.71 0.82
C ALA A 258 -4.40 22.33 0.16
N PRO A 259 -4.52 21.24 0.95
CA PRO A 259 -4.58 19.88 0.43
C PRO A 259 -5.70 19.68 -0.59
N GLN A 260 -5.42 18.82 -1.57
CA GLN A 260 -6.36 18.34 -2.57
C GLN A 260 -6.74 16.87 -2.36
N ILE A 261 -6.04 16.14 -1.48
CA ILE A 261 -6.34 14.76 -1.10
C ILE A 261 -6.75 14.73 0.36
N GLU A 262 -7.97 14.25 0.64
CA GLU A 262 -8.59 14.33 1.96
C GLU A 262 -9.34 13.06 2.36
N PRO A 263 -9.49 12.79 3.67
CA PRO A 263 -10.44 11.80 4.15
C PRO A 263 -11.87 12.22 3.77
N ILE A 264 -12.71 11.25 3.38
CA ILE A 264 -14.12 11.51 3.05
C ILE A 264 -14.86 12.11 4.26
N ASP A 265 -14.65 11.55 5.44
CA ASP A 265 -15.42 11.90 6.64
C ASP A 265 -14.83 13.08 7.44
N LYS A 266 -13.60 13.50 7.11
CA LYS A 266 -12.88 14.56 7.81
C LYS A 266 -12.16 15.51 6.83
N PRO A 267 -12.91 16.27 6.02
CA PRO A 267 -12.33 17.24 5.09
C PRO A 267 -11.54 18.34 5.81
N VAL A 268 -10.52 18.91 5.14
CA VAL A 268 -9.65 19.94 5.72
C VAL A 268 -10.23 21.32 5.46
N TRP A 269 -10.54 22.04 6.54
CA TRP A 269 -11.11 23.39 6.47
C TRP A 269 -10.20 24.48 7.06
N ARG A 270 -9.16 24.08 7.81
CA ARG A 270 -8.30 24.99 8.55
C ARG A 270 -6.83 24.62 8.35
N LEU A 271 -6.01 25.65 8.21
CA LEU A 271 -4.56 25.54 8.28
C LEU A 271 -4.16 24.95 9.63
N ASP A 272 -3.31 23.93 9.62
CA ASP A 272 -2.74 23.43 10.86
C ASP A 272 -1.58 24.32 11.30
N ARG A 273 -1.64 24.78 12.55
CA ARG A 273 -0.71 25.75 13.14
C ARG A 273 -0.16 25.15 14.41
N VAL A 274 1.04 24.59 14.31
CA VAL A 274 1.65 23.78 15.37
C VAL A 274 2.82 24.53 15.97
N LYS A 275 3.08 24.37 17.27
CA LYS A 275 4.32 24.82 17.90
C LYS A 275 5.12 23.57 18.23
N HIS A 276 6.17 23.29 17.47
CA HIS A 276 7.11 22.24 17.86
C HIS A 276 7.91 22.66 19.09
N PRO A 277 8.41 21.70 19.90
CA PRO A 277 9.35 21.99 20.98
C PRO A 277 10.62 22.66 20.44
N GLU A 278 11.34 23.36 21.31
CA GLU A 278 12.64 23.94 20.97
C GLU A 278 13.73 22.87 20.89
N ASP A 279 13.65 21.84 21.73
CA ASP A 279 14.53 20.67 21.68
C ASP A 279 14.10 19.73 20.56
N GLU A 280 15.07 19.12 19.87
CA GLU A 280 14.82 18.13 18.81
C GLU A 280 14.29 16.82 19.42
N PRO A 281 13.04 16.42 19.11
CA PRO A 281 12.51 15.16 19.60
C PRO A 281 13.17 13.98 18.87
N ASP A 282 13.31 12.84 19.57
CA ASP A 282 13.65 11.58 18.92
C ASP A 282 12.50 11.10 18.00
N ALA A 283 12.72 9.99 17.28
CA ALA A 283 11.73 9.43 16.36
C ALA A 283 10.36 9.18 17.03
N ARG A 284 10.35 8.69 18.28
CA ARG A 284 9.12 8.40 19.02
C ARG A 284 8.41 9.70 19.43
N GLY A 285 9.16 10.70 19.86
CA GLY A 285 8.65 12.05 20.15
C GLY A 285 8.05 12.71 18.90
N MET A 286 8.70 12.58 17.74
CA MET A 286 8.15 13.04 16.46
C MET A 286 6.80 12.37 16.16
N ALA A 287 6.69 11.07 16.38
CA ALA A 287 5.44 10.33 16.18
C ALA A 287 4.32 10.76 17.14
N GLN A 288 4.65 11.01 18.40
CA GLN A 288 3.70 11.52 19.40
C GLN A 288 3.20 12.92 19.06
N LEU A 289 4.08 13.81 18.59
CA LEU A 289 3.69 15.14 18.12
C LEU A 289 2.81 15.05 16.86
N ALA A 290 3.22 14.21 15.90
CA ALA A 290 2.50 14.01 14.65
C ALA A 290 1.08 13.46 14.86
N ALA A 291 0.89 12.56 15.82
CA ALA A 291 -0.44 12.02 16.16
C ALA A 291 -1.43 13.11 16.64
N ASN A 292 -0.92 14.24 17.15
CA ASN A 292 -1.72 15.37 17.62
C ASN A 292 -1.96 16.44 16.55
N TYR A 293 -1.42 16.29 15.33
CA TYR A 293 -1.76 17.18 14.23
C TYR A 293 -3.25 17.08 13.91
N LYS A 294 -3.88 18.23 13.64
CA LYS A 294 -5.32 18.32 13.41
C LYS A 294 -5.72 17.57 12.14
N ASN A 295 -4.86 17.66 11.13
CA ASN A 295 -5.03 17.04 9.83
C ASN A 295 -3.96 15.95 9.65
N GLN A 296 -4.39 14.72 9.42
CA GLN A 296 -3.49 13.60 9.11
C GLN A 296 -3.38 13.44 7.59
N PRO A 297 -2.17 13.22 7.04
CA PRO A 297 -2.00 12.96 5.63
C PRO A 297 -2.72 11.66 5.22
N VAL A 298 -3.38 11.69 4.08
CA VAL A 298 -3.91 10.50 3.41
C VAL A 298 -3.49 10.51 1.95
N GLY A 299 -3.31 9.35 1.37
CA GLY A 299 -2.84 9.18 0.00
C GLY A 299 -2.90 7.72 -0.41
N PHE A 300 -2.31 7.41 -1.56
CA PHE A 300 -2.18 6.04 -2.08
C PHE A 300 -0.73 5.62 -2.37
N GLY A 301 0.22 6.57 -2.31
CA GLY A 301 1.63 6.36 -2.59
C GLY A 301 2.43 5.85 -1.38
N VAL A 302 3.74 5.70 -1.58
CA VAL A 302 4.68 5.24 -0.53
C VAL A 302 4.89 6.33 0.52
N VAL A 303 4.73 6.02 1.80
CA VAL A 303 5.09 6.91 2.92
C VAL A 303 6.61 6.92 3.10
N GLY A 304 7.24 8.09 3.18
CA GLY A 304 8.70 8.18 3.32
C GLY A 304 9.26 7.51 4.58
N ARG A 305 10.41 6.83 4.46
CA ARG A 305 11.09 6.14 5.60
C ARG A 305 11.48 7.07 6.74
N ALA A 306 11.83 8.31 6.41
CA ALA A 306 12.23 9.33 7.38
C ALA A 306 11.04 10.04 8.05
N TRP A 307 9.79 9.65 7.74
CA TRP A 307 8.60 10.30 8.28
C TRP A 307 8.17 9.59 9.55
N ALA A 308 7.55 10.34 10.48
CA ALA A 308 7.08 9.85 11.76
C ALA A 308 6.24 8.55 11.73
N PRO A 309 5.44 8.23 10.69
CA PRO A 309 4.72 6.96 10.64
C PRO A 309 5.62 5.73 10.50
N ARG A 310 6.86 5.88 10.00
CA ARG A 310 7.80 4.78 9.76
C ARG A 310 9.08 4.91 10.58
N LEU A 311 9.60 6.12 10.75
CA LEU A 311 10.88 6.38 11.40
C LEU A 311 11.04 5.70 12.78
N PRO A 312 10.04 5.68 13.68
CA PRO A 312 10.16 5.00 14.98
C PRO A 312 10.36 3.48 14.88
N LEU A 313 9.92 2.86 13.77
CA LEU A 313 10.02 1.42 13.54
C LEU A 313 11.45 1.00 13.18
N ALA A 314 12.32 1.94 12.80
CA ALA A 314 13.74 1.67 12.57
C ALA A 314 14.49 1.31 13.87
N GLY A 315 13.87 1.51 15.04
CA GLY A 315 14.50 1.31 16.34
C GLY A 315 15.45 2.45 16.74
N SER A 316 16.06 2.29 17.92
CA SER A 316 16.95 3.30 18.50
C SER A 316 18.41 3.06 18.13
N TYR A 317 19.00 3.99 17.39
CA TYR A 317 20.42 4.02 17.01
C TYR A 317 21.20 4.98 17.92
N ASP A 318 21.29 4.67 19.21
CA ASP A 318 21.96 5.48 20.24
C ASP A 318 23.37 4.96 20.59
N GLU A 319 24.02 5.58 21.58
CA GLU A 319 25.35 5.19 22.06
C GLU A 319 25.39 3.75 22.60
N ASP A 320 24.27 3.27 23.18
CA ASP A 320 24.16 1.90 23.69
C ASP A 320 24.11 0.89 22.53
N TRP A 321 23.32 1.16 21.48
CA TRP A 321 23.36 0.38 20.25
C TRP A 321 24.76 0.38 19.63
N GLN A 322 25.42 1.55 19.54
CA GLN A 322 26.75 1.66 18.95
C GLN A 322 27.79 0.83 19.72
N ARG A 323 27.70 0.80 21.06
CA ARG A 323 28.63 0.06 21.92
C ARG A 323 28.36 -1.45 21.94
N GLU A 324 27.09 -1.86 21.91
CA GLU A 324 26.69 -3.23 22.26
C GLU A 324 26.08 -4.05 21.11
N ARG A 325 25.58 -3.40 20.05
CA ARG A 325 24.89 -4.07 18.93
C ARG A 325 25.57 -3.90 17.59
N TRP A 326 26.30 -2.80 17.36
CA TRP A 326 26.98 -2.56 16.08
C TRP A 326 27.77 -3.80 15.63
N PRO A 327 27.62 -4.28 14.37
CA PRO A 327 26.84 -3.71 13.25
C PRO A 327 25.41 -4.25 13.08
N GLY A 328 24.87 -4.98 14.07
CA GLY A 328 23.52 -5.56 14.03
C GLY A 328 22.39 -4.52 14.17
N LEU A 329 21.15 -4.96 13.95
CA LEU A 329 19.96 -4.11 14.08
C LEU A 329 19.72 -3.71 15.55
N PRO A 330 19.11 -2.54 15.83
CA PRO A 330 18.63 -2.20 17.17
C PRO A 330 17.73 -3.30 17.76
N ARG A 331 17.71 -3.46 19.09
CA ARG A 331 16.88 -4.51 19.74
C ARG A 331 15.37 -4.26 19.59
N ASP A 332 14.99 -3.02 19.30
CA ASP A 332 13.64 -2.55 19.13
C ASP A 332 13.28 -2.25 17.67
N PHE A 333 14.09 -2.70 16.70
CA PHE A 333 13.75 -2.61 15.28
C PHE A 333 12.49 -3.44 14.99
N ASP A 334 11.54 -2.84 14.29
CA ASP A 334 10.30 -3.48 13.84
C ASP A 334 10.31 -3.59 12.31
N PHE A 335 10.16 -4.81 11.79
CA PHE A 335 10.15 -5.06 10.34
C PHE A 335 8.96 -4.42 9.60
N ALA A 336 7.92 -3.96 10.31
CA ALA A 336 6.91 -3.08 9.72
C ALA A 336 7.51 -1.78 9.15
N TYR A 337 8.73 -1.41 9.55
CA TYR A 337 9.52 -0.36 8.90
C TYR A 337 9.61 -0.53 7.38
N TRP A 338 9.67 -1.77 6.89
CA TRP A 338 9.78 -2.09 5.46
C TRP A 338 8.45 -2.03 4.70
N ASN A 339 7.31 -1.94 5.40
CA ASN A 339 6.04 -1.63 4.75
C ASN A 339 6.00 -0.16 4.35
N GLY A 340 5.89 0.10 3.05
CA GLY A 340 5.89 1.45 2.49
C GLY A 340 4.47 2.03 2.30
N ALA A 341 3.43 1.19 2.27
CA ALA A 341 2.06 1.67 2.16
C ALA A 341 1.60 2.35 3.46
N PRO A 342 0.70 3.35 3.39
CA PRO A 342 -0.04 3.81 4.56
C PRO A 342 -0.69 2.64 5.29
N VAL A 343 -0.82 2.71 6.62
CA VAL A 343 -1.32 1.60 7.46
C VAL A 343 -2.68 1.07 7.00
N ASP A 344 -3.56 1.95 6.52
CA ASP A 344 -4.89 1.60 5.99
C ASP A 344 -4.87 0.95 4.59
N GLN A 345 -3.68 0.76 4.00
CA GLN A 345 -3.41 0.08 2.73
C GLN A 345 -2.46 -1.12 2.88
N GLN A 346 -2.20 -1.55 4.12
CA GLN A 346 -1.40 -2.74 4.43
C GLN A 346 -2.31 -3.95 4.68
N ILE A 347 -2.50 -4.76 3.65
CA ILE A 347 -3.44 -5.89 3.67
C ILE A 347 -2.76 -7.20 4.10
N GLU A 348 -3.58 -8.21 4.39
CA GLU A 348 -3.10 -9.60 4.41
C GLU A 348 -2.63 -10.02 3.01
N PHE A 349 -1.64 -10.91 2.93
CA PHE A 349 -1.09 -11.37 1.66
C PHE A 349 -2.21 -11.92 0.75
N PRO A 350 -2.49 -11.28 -0.41
CA PRO A 350 -3.64 -11.66 -1.21
C PRO A 350 -3.41 -13.03 -1.88
N PRO A 351 -4.47 -13.84 -2.07
CA PRO A 351 -4.36 -15.08 -2.82
C PRO A 351 -4.10 -14.78 -4.30
N PRO A 352 -3.53 -15.73 -5.08
CA PRO A 352 -3.20 -15.51 -6.49
C PRO A 352 -4.33 -14.98 -7.39
N ALA A 353 -5.59 -15.35 -7.11
CA ALA A 353 -6.77 -14.98 -7.90
C ALA A 353 -7.62 -13.89 -7.22
N PHE A 354 -6.97 -12.88 -6.63
CA PHE A 354 -7.67 -11.71 -6.12
C PHE A 354 -8.29 -10.89 -7.26
N ARG A 355 -9.28 -10.06 -6.93
CA ARG A 355 -9.85 -9.05 -7.81
C ARG A 355 -9.36 -7.67 -7.41
N LEU A 356 -9.00 -6.87 -8.40
CA LEU A 356 -8.71 -5.45 -8.25
C LEU A 356 -9.83 -4.63 -8.90
N GLU A 357 -10.37 -3.68 -8.16
CA GLU A 357 -11.33 -2.69 -8.62
C GLU A 357 -10.75 -1.28 -8.39
N LEU A 358 -10.85 -0.41 -9.39
CA LEU A 358 -10.47 1.00 -9.30
C LEU A 358 -11.68 1.88 -9.61
N PHE A 359 -11.80 2.99 -8.88
CA PHE A 359 -12.87 3.98 -9.03
C PHE A 359 -12.24 5.36 -9.23
N ASN A 360 -12.45 5.96 -10.39
CA ASN A 360 -11.93 7.27 -10.79
C ASN A 360 -10.39 7.40 -10.66
N LEU A 361 -9.65 6.29 -10.75
CA LEU A 361 -8.18 6.29 -10.74
C LEU A 361 -7.57 6.00 -12.12
N THR A 362 -8.41 5.77 -13.13
CA THR A 362 -8.05 5.49 -14.52
C THR A 362 -8.53 6.62 -15.43
N ALA A 363 -7.80 6.83 -16.52
CA ALA A 363 -8.13 7.90 -17.46
C ALA A 363 -9.57 7.75 -18.01
N PRO A 364 -10.38 8.82 -18.06
CA PRO A 364 -11.77 8.76 -18.52
C PRO A 364 -11.96 8.23 -19.94
N GLY A 365 -10.95 8.38 -20.80
CA GLY A 365 -10.98 7.82 -22.16
C GLY A 365 -10.93 6.29 -22.19
N LEU A 366 -10.39 5.65 -21.15
CA LEU A 366 -10.32 4.20 -21.01
C LEU A 366 -11.50 3.65 -20.19
N THR A 367 -11.94 4.41 -19.20
CA THR A 367 -13.06 4.07 -18.31
C THR A 367 -14.05 5.24 -18.23
N PRO A 368 -14.99 5.38 -19.19
CA PRO A 368 -15.94 6.50 -19.21
C PRO A 368 -16.79 6.62 -17.94
N ASP A 369 -17.19 5.47 -17.37
CA ASP A 369 -17.96 5.39 -16.12
C ASP A 369 -17.06 5.47 -14.87
N GLY A 370 -15.75 5.65 -15.05
CA GLY A 370 -14.77 5.76 -13.98
C GLY A 370 -14.46 4.44 -13.26
N THR A 371 -14.88 3.29 -13.78
CA THR A 371 -14.65 1.99 -13.13
C THR A 371 -13.72 1.09 -13.94
N LEU A 372 -12.84 0.41 -13.22
CA LEU A 372 -12.02 -0.70 -13.72
C LEU A 372 -12.19 -1.89 -12.80
N CYS A 373 -12.35 -3.08 -13.35
CA CYS A 373 -12.40 -4.35 -12.64
C CYS A 373 -11.55 -5.38 -13.38
N VAL A 374 -10.64 -6.05 -12.67
CA VAL A 374 -9.81 -7.13 -13.20
C VAL A 374 -9.76 -8.30 -12.23
N GLU A 375 -9.93 -9.51 -12.76
CA GLU A 375 -9.65 -10.76 -12.07
C GLU A 375 -8.22 -11.19 -12.39
N LEU A 376 -7.42 -11.46 -11.36
CA LEU A 376 -6.10 -12.01 -11.57
C LEU A 376 -6.19 -13.50 -11.97
N PRO A 377 -5.31 -13.98 -12.86
CA PRO A 377 -5.42 -15.31 -13.47
C PRO A 377 -5.09 -16.47 -12.51
N GLY A 378 -4.68 -16.18 -11.27
CA GLY A 378 -4.34 -17.22 -10.30
C GLY A 378 -2.96 -17.83 -10.47
N HIS A 379 -2.05 -17.16 -11.19
CA HIS A 379 -0.67 -17.62 -11.38
C HIS A 379 0.07 -17.78 -10.05
N ARG A 380 0.91 -18.81 -9.93
CA ARG A 380 1.55 -19.19 -8.67
C ARG A 380 3.08 -19.09 -8.78
N PRO A 381 3.69 -18.05 -8.19
CA PRO A 381 5.14 -18.02 -7.96
C PRO A 381 5.48 -18.91 -6.76
N PHE A 382 6.52 -19.72 -6.91
CA PHE A 382 6.96 -20.61 -5.84
C PHE A 382 8.46 -20.88 -5.97
N VAL A 383 9.06 -21.30 -4.85
CA VAL A 383 10.43 -21.80 -4.84
C VAL A 383 10.43 -23.30 -4.74
N LEU A 384 11.31 -23.95 -5.50
CA LEU A 384 11.65 -25.35 -5.27
C LEU A 384 12.98 -25.43 -4.54
N MET A 385 12.93 -25.80 -3.26
CA MET A 385 14.09 -26.06 -2.45
C MET A 385 14.58 -27.48 -2.65
N ARG A 386 15.86 -27.63 -3.04
CA ARG A 386 16.55 -28.93 -3.08
C ARG A 386 17.55 -28.99 -1.95
N LEU A 387 17.31 -29.90 -1.00
CA LEU A 387 18.16 -30.07 0.18
C LEU A 387 19.33 -31.00 -0.10
N HIS A 388 20.39 -30.93 0.71
CA HIS A 388 21.54 -31.83 0.62
C HIS A 388 21.17 -33.31 0.85
N ASN A 389 20.11 -33.59 1.63
CA ASN A 389 19.61 -34.95 1.86
C ASN A 389 18.76 -35.51 0.70
N GLY A 390 18.60 -34.76 -0.40
CA GLY A 390 17.82 -35.16 -1.57
C GLY A 390 16.33 -34.79 -1.54
N ALA A 391 15.82 -34.25 -0.42
CA ALA A 391 14.43 -33.79 -0.34
C ALA A 391 14.18 -32.59 -1.29
N MET A 392 12.97 -32.55 -1.85
CA MET A 392 12.49 -31.47 -2.70
C MET A 392 11.21 -30.90 -2.10
N LEU A 393 11.22 -29.61 -1.76
CA LEU A 393 10.11 -28.93 -1.09
C LEU A 393 9.68 -27.72 -1.92
N PRO A 394 8.46 -27.72 -2.49
CA PRO A 394 7.89 -26.54 -3.13
C PRO A 394 7.27 -25.65 -2.05
N LEU A 395 7.66 -24.38 -1.98
CA LEU A 395 7.06 -23.40 -1.08
C LEU A 395 6.49 -22.22 -1.88
N PRO A 396 5.23 -21.81 -1.65
CA PRO A 396 4.68 -20.63 -2.30
C PRO A 396 5.44 -19.38 -1.84
N MET A 397 5.60 -18.42 -2.75
CA MET A 397 6.07 -17.08 -2.39
C MET A 397 4.88 -16.20 -2.03
N LEU A 398 5.03 -15.34 -1.02
CA LEU A 398 3.97 -14.41 -0.62
C LEU A 398 4.09 -13.14 -1.45
N THR A 399 2.97 -12.66 -1.98
CA THR A 399 2.90 -11.33 -2.61
C THR A 399 2.82 -10.28 -1.51
N ASP A 400 3.88 -9.50 -1.33
CA ASP A 400 3.97 -8.51 -0.25
C ASP A 400 3.99 -7.05 -0.74
N THR A 401 4.01 -6.82 -2.05
CA THR A 401 3.84 -5.49 -2.63
C THR A 401 3.02 -5.60 -3.91
N LEU A 402 1.92 -4.85 -3.98
CA LEU A 402 1.11 -4.60 -5.16
C LEU A 402 1.32 -3.16 -5.57
N ARG A 403 1.95 -2.91 -6.72
CA ARG A 403 2.08 -1.57 -7.30
C ARG A 403 1.20 -1.47 -8.52
N ILE A 404 0.19 -0.60 -8.46
CA ILE A 404 -0.74 -0.32 -9.55
C ILE A 404 -0.32 0.99 -10.20
N ASP A 405 0.09 0.93 -11.46
CA ASP A 405 0.40 2.10 -12.27
C ASP A 405 -0.78 2.38 -13.22
N THR A 406 -1.58 3.38 -12.89
CA THR A 406 -2.83 3.65 -13.64
C THR A 406 -2.61 4.48 -14.89
N GLU A 407 -1.41 5.03 -15.09
CA GLU A 407 -1.02 5.68 -16.34
C GLU A 407 -0.43 4.67 -17.32
N ALA A 408 0.49 3.82 -16.87
CA ALA A 408 1.06 2.74 -17.69
C ALA A 408 0.10 1.54 -17.85
N MET A 409 -0.99 1.49 -17.09
CA MET A 409 -1.93 0.36 -17.02
C MET A 409 -1.22 -0.96 -16.72
N THR A 410 -0.34 -0.93 -15.71
CA THR A 410 0.40 -2.10 -15.26
C THR A 410 0.15 -2.39 -13.78
N LEU A 411 0.22 -3.67 -13.44
CA LEU A 411 0.20 -4.17 -12.07
C LEU A 411 1.48 -4.97 -11.84
N ALA A 412 2.35 -4.48 -10.95
CA ALA A 412 3.54 -5.20 -10.53
C ALA A 412 3.28 -5.88 -9.19
N LEU A 413 3.59 -7.17 -9.12
CA LEU A 413 3.53 -7.99 -7.92
C LEU A 413 4.95 -8.36 -7.50
N THR A 414 5.37 -7.91 -6.32
CA THR A 414 6.63 -8.35 -5.73
C THR A 414 6.32 -9.50 -4.78
N HIS A 415 6.94 -10.65 -5.06
CA HIS A 415 6.83 -11.86 -4.27
C HIS A 415 8.12 -12.08 -3.49
N ARG A 416 8.00 -12.39 -2.20
CA ARG A 416 9.16 -12.59 -1.33
C ARG A 416 9.01 -13.86 -0.50
N ILE A 417 10.15 -14.47 -0.22
CA ILE A 417 10.27 -15.50 0.82
C ILE A 417 11.61 -15.34 1.54
N SER A 418 11.57 -15.35 2.87
CA SER A 418 12.75 -15.45 3.74
C SER A 418 12.89 -16.89 4.22
N LEU A 419 14.07 -17.48 4.05
CA LEU A 419 14.33 -18.88 4.38
C LEU A 419 15.30 -18.98 5.56
N PRO A 420 15.11 -19.91 6.50
CA PRO A 420 16.11 -20.17 7.52
C PRO A 420 17.41 -20.69 6.93
N ASN A 421 18.54 -20.12 7.36
CA ASN A 421 19.89 -20.49 6.88
C ASN A 421 20.31 -21.94 7.18
N HIS A 422 19.75 -22.55 8.23
CA HIS A 422 20.11 -23.88 8.70
C HIS A 422 19.48 -25.02 7.90
N LEU A 423 18.63 -24.73 6.91
CA LEU A 423 17.86 -25.74 6.17
C LEU A 423 18.69 -26.63 5.21
N GLY A 424 20.02 -26.57 5.21
CA GLY A 424 20.85 -27.44 4.36
C GLY A 424 20.46 -27.34 2.87
N ILE A 425 20.12 -26.13 2.42
CA ILE A 425 19.64 -25.86 1.06
C ILE A 425 20.82 -25.93 0.10
N ARG A 426 20.77 -26.90 -0.82
CA ARG A 426 21.78 -27.06 -1.86
C ARG A 426 21.49 -26.15 -3.04
N VAL A 427 20.26 -26.20 -3.56
CA VAL A 427 19.80 -25.40 -4.71
C VAL A 427 18.43 -24.80 -4.38
N LEU A 428 18.24 -23.53 -4.72
CA LEU A 428 16.97 -22.83 -4.67
C LEU A 428 16.57 -22.43 -6.08
N GLU A 429 15.42 -22.91 -6.55
CA GLU A 429 14.92 -22.61 -7.90
C GLU A 429 13.68 -21.72 -7.82
N ALA A 430 13.72 -20.52 -8.40
CA ALA A 430 12.51 -19.72 -8.62
C ALA A 430 11.72 -20.33 -9.79
N ARG A 431 10.40 -20.52 -9.58
CA ARG A 431 9.49 -21.12 -10.56
C ARG A 431 8.17 -20.38 -10.58
N PHE A 432 7.49 -20.45 -11.71
CA PHE A 432 6.21 -19.79 -11.95
C PHE A 432 5.28 -20.73 -12.71
N GLU A 433 4.07 -20.92 -12.19
CA GLU A 433 3.05 -21.78 -12.78
C GLU A 433 1.84 -20.95 -13.19
N THR A 434 1.51 -20.98 -14.48
CA THR A 434 0.41 -20.21 -15.07
C THR A 434 -0.92 -20.95 -14.97
N ASP A 435 -0.93 -22.28 -14.91
CA ASP A 435 -2.16 -23.04 -14.65
C ASP A 435 -2.40 -23.15 -13.13
N PRO A 436 -3.42 -22.48 -12.56
CA PRO A 436 -3.70 -22.55 -11.12
C PRO A 436 -4.02 -23.96 -10.62
N ASN A 437 -4.42 -24.89 -11.51
CA ASN A 437 -4.80 -26.26 -11.16
C ASN A 437 -3.66 -27.28 -11.35
N ALA A 438 -2.56 -26.90 -11.99
CA ALA A 438 -1.43 -27.80 -12.22
C ALA A 438 -0.75 -28.21 -10.90
N PRO A 439 -0.20 -29.44 -10.80
CA PRO A 439 0.62 -29.81 -9.66
C PRO A 439 1.97 -29.06 -9.70
N LEU A 440 2.38 -28.44 -8.59
CA LEU A 440 3.66 -27.69 -8.50
C LEU A 440 4.90 -28.58 -8.68
N ILE A 441 4.77 -29.88 -8.41
CA ILE A 441 5.81 -30.88 -8.70
C ILE A 441 5.18 -32.04 -9.46
N LYS A 442 5.65 -32.26 -10.68
CA LYS A 442 5.41 -33.51 -11.42
C LYS A 442 6.44 -34.54 -10.95
N ARG A 443 6.03 -35.54 -10.16
CA ARG A 443 6.88 -36.71 -9.93
C ARG A 443 6.84 -37.58 -11.18
N ALA A 444 7.99 -38.03 -11.67
CA ALA A 444 8.01 -39.08 -12.69
C ALA A 444 7.20 -40.26 -12.16
N ALA A 445 6.27 -40.78 -12.96
CA ALA A 445 5.58 -42.02 -12.62
C ALA A 445 6.65 -43.07 -12.38
N LYS A 446 6.60 -43.77 -11.23
CA LYS A 446 7.36 -45.00 -11.08
C LYS A 446 6.89 -45.90 -12.22
N GLU A 447 7.76 -46.19 -13.18
CA GLU A 447 7.56 -47.34 -14.05
C GLU A 447 7.34 -48.53 -13.12
N ALA A 448 6.13 -49.08 -13.15
CA ALA A 448 5.83 -50.30 -12.43
C ALA A 448 6.68 -51.40 -13.09
N LEU A 449 7.73 -51.81 -12.38
CA LEU A 449 8.54 -52.98 -12.71
C LEU A 449 7.70 -54.25 -12.69
#